data_AF-A6MVY2-F1
#
_entry.id   AF-A6MVY2-F1
#
_cell.length_a   1.000
_cell.length_b   1.000
_cell.length_c   1.000
_cell.angle_alpha   90.00
_cell.angle_beta   90.00
_cell.angle_gamma   90.00
#
_symmetry.space_group_name_H-M   'P 1'
#
loop_
_entity.id
_entity.type
_entity.pdbx_description
1 polymer ?
#
loop_
_entity_poly.entity_id
_entity_poly.type
_entity_poly.pdbx_seq_one_letter_code
_entity_poly.pdbx_strand_id
1 'polypeptide(L)'
;MNTKDSSLIPYAFTFQQNEAEMSLAEHLEEVRQRAFWSLTSLLLAITVCLVSVKNIVKLLQEPALGIKFLQFAPGEYFFASLKVATYSALLICSPFIIYQIILFVLPGMTKNERKTILPVVVGSILLFGFGILFGYLVLVPAALNFFINYGSEVVEPFWSFEQYFEFIIVLLFSTGIAFQLPVIQVMLGLLKIVSGQTMISVWRYVILGSTVVGAVLTPSVDPLTQILMSSIVLLLYFGGAGIVLLLEKK
;
A
#
# COMPACT_ATOMS: atom_id res chain seq x y z
N MET A 1 35.70 -28.06 -20.26
CA MET A 1 35.63 -26.59 -20.11
C MET A 1 34.17 -26.24 -19.85
N ASN A 2 33.61 -26.47 -18.66
CA ASN A 2 33.66 -25.63 -17.46
C ASN A 2 33.53 -24.12 -17.72
N THR A 3 32.30 -23.62 -17.77
CA THR A 3 31.94 -22.24 -17.44
C THR A 3 30.98 -22.30 -16.26
N LYS A 4 31.56 -22.41 -15.07
CA LYS A 4 30.93 -22.14 -13.78
C LYS A 4 30.62 -20.65 -13.64
N ASP A 5 29.68 -20.39 -12.73
CA ASP A 5 29.34 -19.13 -12.07
C ASP A 5 28.46 -18.13 -12.84
N SER A 6 27.17 -18.45 -12.83
CA SER A 6 26.06 -17.49 -12.86
C SER A 6 25.18 -17.69 -11.61
N SER A 7 25.79 -17.78 -10.42
CA SER A 7 25.11 -18.04 -9.14
C SER A 7 24.83 -16.78 -8.31
N LEU A 8 24.60 -15.64 -8.95
CA LEU A 8 24.39 -14.38 -8.23
C LEU A 8 22.94 -13.87 -8.20
N ILE A 9 21.99 -14.56 -8.86
CA ILE A 9 20.54 -14.33 -8.67
C ILE A 9 19.79 -15.66 -8.88
N PRO A 10 19.41 -16.42 -7.83
CA PRO A 10 18.90 -17.80 -8.00
C PRO A 10 17.48 -17.93 -8.60
N TYR A 11 16.78 -16.85 -8.94
CA TYR A 11 15.37 -16.91 -9.36
C TYR A 11 15.01 -15.98 -10.53
N ALA A 12 16.00 -15.51 -11.29
CA ALA A 12 15.74 -14.77 -12.51
C ALA A 12 15.49 -15.72 -13.68
N PHE A 13 14.20 -15.85 -14.04
CA PHE A 13 13.77 -16.07 -15.43
C PHE A 13 14.26 -17.37 -16.10
N THR A 14 13.80 -18.53 -15.63
CA THR A 14 13.82 -19.76 -16.44
C THR A 14 12.39 -20.24 -16.64
N PHE A 15 11.75 -19.83 -17.73
CA PHE A 15 10.42 -20.31 -18.15
C PHE A 15 10.51 -21.74 -18.71
N GLN A 16 10.96 -22.69 -17.90
CA GLN A 16 10.92 -24.10 -18.26
C GLN A 16 10.56 -24.95 -17.05
N GLN A 17 9.34 -24.75 -16.56
CA GLN A 17 8.68 -25.67 -15.65
C GLN A 17 7.60 -26.41 -16.45
N ASN A 18 7.86 -27.70 -16.67
CA ASN A 18 6.91 -28.62 -17.27
C ASN A 18 5.60 -28.60 -16.49
N GLU A 19 4.51 -28.68 -17.24
CA GLU A 19 3.14 -28.73 -16.76
C GLU A 19 2.92 -29.93 -15.83
N ALA A 20 2.85 -29.68 -14.52
CA ALA A 20 2.05 -30.46 -13.59
C ALA A 20 1.84 -29.58 -12.36
N GLU A 21 0.60 -29.60 -11.87
CA GLU A 21 0.17 -28.99 -10.62
C GLU A 21 1.27 -29.05 -9.55
N MET A 22 1.69 -27.89 -9.06
CA MET A 22 2.61 -27.85 -7.92
C MET A 22 1.96 -28.58 -6.74
N SER A 23 2.74 -29.44 -6.08
CA SER A 23 2.27 -30.12 -4.88
C SER A 23 1.93 -29.08 -3.80
N LEU A 24 0.97 -29.38 -2.91
CA LEU A 24 0.70 -28.53 -1.73
C LEU A 24 1.97 -28.26 -0.92
N ALA A 25 2.90 -29.22 -0.87
CA ALA A 25 4.19 -29.05 -0.21
C ALA A 25 5.06 -27.99 -0.90
N GLU A 26 5.11 -27.99 -2.23
CA GLU A 26 5.85 -27.02 -3.03
C GLU A 26 5.24 -25.61 -2.90
N HIS A 27 3.91 -25.51 -2.85
CA HIS A 27 3.22 -24.25 -2.65
C HIS A 27 3.48 -23.66 -1.24
N LEU A 28 3.49 -24.50 -0.20
CA LEU A 28 3.88 -24.08 1.16
C LEU A 28 5.35 -23.67 1.24
N GLU A 29 6.21 -24.36 0.52
CA GLU A 29 7.62 -24.00 0.43
C GLU A 29 7.83 -22.63 -0.24
N GLU A 30 7.04 -22.33 -1.28
CA GLU A 30 7.02 -21.00 -1.90
C GLU A 30 6.58 -19.92 -0.91
N VAL A 31 5.46 -20.10 -0.17
CA VAL A 31 5.03 -19.13 0.86
C VAL A 31 6.16 -18.84 1.84
N ARG A 32 6.78 -19.89 2.38
CA ARG A 32 7.85 -19.75 3.37
C ARG A 32 9.02 -18.95 2.81
N GLN A 33 9.43 -19.24 1.57
CA GLN A 33 10.55 -18.55 0.94
C GLN A 33 10.22 -17.08 0.66
N ARG A 34 9.02 -16.79 0.13
CA ARG A 34 8.54 -15.42 -0.13
C ARG A 34 8.46 -14.62 1.16
N ALA A 35 7.90 -15.21 2.22
CA ALA A 35 7.83 -14.61 3.54
C ALA A 35 9.22 -14.30 4.12
N PHE A 36 10.20 -15.19 3.94
CA PHE A 36 11.57 -14.96 4.37
C PHE A 36 12.22 -13.76 3.66
N TRP A 37 12.05 -13.65 2.34
CA TRP A 37 12.56 -12.50 1.57
C TRP A 37 11.86 -11.19 1.95
N SER A 38 10.53 -11.21 2.09
CA SER A 38 9.76 -10.06 2.56
C SER A 38 10.21 -9.61 3.95
N LEU A 39 10.36 -10.53 4.90
CA LEU A 39 10.81 -10.22 6.25
C LEU A 39 12.24 -9.66 6.28
N THR A 40 13.16 -10.27 5.53
CA THR A 40 14.55 -9.81 5.44
C THR A 40 14.62 -8.40 4.84
N SER A 41 13.87 -8.15 3.76
CA SER A 41 13.81 -6.82 3.14
C SER A 41 13.21 -5.76 4.07
N LEU A 42 12.21 -6.15 4.89
CA LEU A 42 11.59 -5.27 5.87
C LEU A 42 12.58 -4.92 6.99
N LEU A 43 13.33 -5.89 7.53
CA LEU A 43 14.34 -5.64 8.56
C LEU A 43 15.46 -4.71 8.06
N LEU A 44 15.89 -4.88 6.80
CA LEU A 44 16.84 -3.97 6.16
C LEU A 44 16.25 -2.56 6.04
N ALA A 45 15.00 -2.44 5.56
CA ALA A 45 14.32 -1.15 5.45
C ALA A 45 14.15 -0.46 6.82
N ILE A 46 13.83 -1.21 7.88
CA ILE A 46 13.73 -0.69 9.25
C ILE A 46 15.07 -0.12 9.69
N THR A 47 16.16 -0.85 9.45
CA THR A 47 17.51 -0.39 9.82
C THR A 47 17.86 0.92 9.11
N VAL A 48 17.59 1.02 7.80
CA VAL A 48 17.83 2.24 7.01
C VAL A 48 16.96 3.42 7.50
N CYS A 49 15.68 3.17 7.78
CA CYS A 49 14.76 4.18 8.29
C CYS A 49 15.12 4.64 9.70
N LEU A 50 15.63 3.75 10.57
CA LEU A 50 16.11 4.11 11.91
C LEU A 50 17.31 5.04 11.85
N VAL A 51 18.29 4.75 10.99
CA VAL A 51 19.45 5.63 10.78
C VAL A 51 19.02 6.99 10.22
N SER A 52 17.99 7.00 9.37
CA SER A 52 17.52 8.20 8.68
C SER A 52 16.31 8.87 9.35
N VAL A 53 15.93 8.47 10.57
CA VAL A 53 14.63 8.82 11.18
C VAL A 53 14.43 10.33 11.30
N LYS A 54 15.49 11.09 11.56
CA LYS A 54 15.42 12.56 11.66
C LYS A 54 14.98 13.21 10.35
N ASN A 55 15.40 12.66 9.21
CA ASN A 55 15.02 13.19 7.89
C ASN A 55 13.56 12.86 7.58
N ILE A 56 13.13 11.64 7.91
CA ILE A 56 11.74 11.20 7.77
C ILE A 56 10.82 12.08 8.62
N VAL A 57 11.18 12.30 9.88
CA VAL A 57 10.43 13.18 10.80
C VAL A 57 10.30 14.59 10.23
N LYS A 58 11.39 15.18 9.72
CA LYS A 58 11.34 16.52 9.11
C LYS A 58 10.41 16.58 7.92
N LEU A 59 10.49 15.58 7.02
CA LEU A 59 9.60 15.49 5.85
C LEU A 59 8.13 15.42 6.29
N LEU A 60 7.81 14.54 7.24
CA LEU A 60 6.43 14.41 7.71
C LEU A 60 5.94 15.62 8.54
N GLN A 61 6.82 16.51 9.00
CA GLN A 61 6.45 17.77 9.66
C GLN A 61 6.12 18.90 8.69
N GLU A 62 6.60 18.86 7.44
CA GLU A 62 6.40 19.94 6.48
C GLU A 62 4.93 20.34 6.28
N PRO A 63 3.94 19.43 6.29
CA PRO A 63 2.54 19.83 6.15
C PRO A 63 1.96 20.59 7.36
N ALA A 64 2.61 20.51 8.53
CA ALA A 64 2.15 21.11 9.79
C ALA A 64 2.90 22.40 10.15
N LEU A 65 3.20 23.26 9.17
CA LEU A 65 3.91 24.52 9.39
C LEU A 65 3.18 25.41 10.41
N GLY A 66 3.94 25.90 11.40
CA GLY A 66 3.43 26.79 12.45
C GLY A 66 2.85 26.09 13.67
N ILE A 67 2.69 24.76 13.64
CA ILE A 67 2.24 23.99 14.81
C ILE A 67 3.41 23.64 15.71
N LYS A 68 3.24 23.87 17.02
CA LYS A 68 4.21 23.45 18.04
C LYS A 68 3.91 22.02 18.49
N PHE A 69 4.88 21.14 18.32
CA PHE A 69 4.82 19.78 18.84
C PHE A 69 5.25 19.74 20.30
N LEU A 70 4.46 19.07 21.14
CA LEU A 70 4.76 18.84 22.55
C LEU A 70 5.19 17.39 22.79
N GLN A 71 6.05 17.24 23.79
CA GLN A 71 6.46 15.96 24.34
C GLN A 71 5.97 15.88 25.78
N PHE A 72 5.08 14.94 26.07
CA PHE A 72 4.44 14.76 27.38
C PHE A 72 5.27 13.91 28.33
N ALA A 73 6.16 13.06 27.81
CA ALA A 73 7.06 12.23 28.62
C ALA A 73 8.48 12.18 28.04
N PRO A 74 9.55 12.15 28.87
CA PRO A 74 10.95 12.14 28.40
C PRO A 74 11.29 11.03 27.38
N GLY A 75 10.61 9.88 27.46
CA GLY A 75 10.79 8.75 26.54
C GLY A 75 9.93 8.77 25.27
N GLU A 76 8.92 9.65 25.18
CA GLU A 76 7.95 9.67 24.07
C GLU A 76 8.63 9.82 22.70
N TYR A 77 9.56 10.77 22.56
CA TYR A 77 10.27 10.95 21.29
C TYR A 77 11.05 9.71 20.87
N PHE A 78 11.67 8.99 21.81
CA PHE A 78 12.41 7.76 21.51
C PHE A 78 11.47 6.68 20.95
N PHE A 79 10.36 6.38 21.64
CA PHE A 79 9.40 5.38 21.18
C PHE A 79 8.68 5.81 19.89
N ALA A 80 8.32 7.09 19.77
CA ALA A 80 7.74 7.63 18.55
C ALA A 80 8.70 7.51 17.36
N SER A 81 10.00 7.78 17.55
CA SER A 81 11.00 7.64 16.48
C SER A 81 11.14 6.18 16.01
N LEU A 82 11.08 5.21 16.93
CA LEU A 82 11.08 3.79 16.59
C LEU A 82 9.83 3.41 15.77
N LYS A 83 8.64 3.83 16.23
CA LYS A 83 7.38 3.63 15.50
C LYS A 83 7.46 4.24 14.09
N VAL A 84 7.87 5.50 13.99
CA VAL A 84 8.00 6.22 12.71
C VAL A 84 8.91 5.47 11.76
N ALA A 85 10.09 5.03 12.22
CA ALA A 85 11.01 4.28 11.40
C ALA A 85 10.42 2.93 10.96
N THR A 86 9.78 2.18 11.86
CA THR A 86 9.18 0.87 11.54
C THR A 86 8.07 0.99 10.52
N TYR A 87 7.12 1.91 10.71
CA TYR A 87 6.02 2.06 9.77
C TYR A 87 6.45 2.69 8.44
N SER A 88 7.40 3.63 8.45
CA SER A 88 7.97 4.19 7.21
C SER A 88 8.71 3.13 6.41
N ALA A 89 9.45 2.25 7.09
CA ALA A 89 10.08 1.09 6.47
C ALA A 89 9.06 0.14 5.86
N LEU A 90 7.95 -0.12 6.56
CA LEU A 90 6.86 -0.94 6.05
C LEU A 90 6.24 -0.32 4.79
N LEU A 91 6.01 1.00 4.79
CA LEU A 91 5.51 1.74 3.63
C LEU A 91 6.49 1.66 2.45
N ILE A 92 7.78 1.90 2.65
CA ILE A 92 8.80 1.81 1.57
C ILE A 92 8.98 0.36 1.07
N CYS A 93 8.85 -0.63 1.96
CA CYS A 93 8.98 -2.05 1.64
C CYS A 93 7.72 -2.64 0.99
N SER A 94 6.56 -2.00 1.15
CA SER A 94 5.27 -2.49 0.66
C SER A 94 5.25 -2.84 -0.84
N PRO A 95 5.82 -2.05 -1.77
CA PRO A 95 5.89 -2.44 -3.18
C PRO A 95 6.60 -3.79 -3.42
N PHE A 96 7.66 -4.06 -2.65
CA PHE A 96 8.37 -5.34 -2.73
C PHE A 96 7.53 -6.47 -2.11
N ILE A 97 6.86 -6.23 -0.99
CA ILE A 97 5.96 -7.21 -0.37
C ILE A 97 4.80 -7.56 -1.32
N ILE A 98 4.17 -6.56 -1.92
CA ILE A 98 3.08 -6.74 -2.89
C ILE A 98 3.58 -7.53 -4.10
N TYR A 99 4.79 -7.23 -4.60
CA TYR A 99 5.42 -8.03 -5.65
C TYR A 99 5.54 -9.51 -5.27
N GLN A 100 6.01 -9.84 -4.07
CA GLN A 100 6.10 -11.23 -3.60
C GLN A 100 4.71 -11.88 -3.48
N ILE A 101 3.69 -11.14 -3.04
CA ILE A 101 2.31 -11.61 -2.96
C ILE A 101 1.77 -11.95 -4.36
N ILE A 102 1.99 -11.08 -5.36
CA ILE A 102 1.54 -11.33 -6.73
C ILE A 102 2.24 -12.55 -7.32
N LEU A 103 3.55 -12.70 -7.08
CA LEU A 103 4.30 -13.88 -7.51
C LEU A 103 3.80 -15.17 -6.87
N PHE A 104 3.34 -15.13 -5.63
CA PHE A 104 2.75 -16.29 -4.97
C PHE A 104 1.45 -16.76 -5.65
N VAL A 105 0.71 -15.85 -6.31
CA VAL A 105 -0.51 -16.17 -7.06
C VAL A 105 -0.21 -16.66 -8.48
N LEU A 106 0.95 -16.31 -9.05
CA LEU A 106 1.39 -16.69 -10.41
C LEU A 106 1.20 -18.18 -10.77
N PRO A 107 1.46 -19.17 -9.89
CA PRO A 107 1.32 -20.58 -10.24
C PRO A 107 -0.11 -21.00 -10.56
N GLY A 108 -1.10 -20.33 -9.96
CA GLY A 108 -2.53 -20.58 -10.21
C GLY A 108 -3.03 -20.08 -11.56
N MET A 109 -2.17 -19.43 -12.36
CA MET A 109 -2.54 -18.77 -13.61
C MET A 109 -2.12 -19.55 -14.86
N THR A 110 -2.95 -19.47 -15.89
CA THR A 110 -2.69 -20.12 -17.18
C THR A 110 -1.51 -19.46 -17.91
N LYS A 111 -0.84 -20.19 -18.82
CA LYS A 111 0.32 -19.69 -19.59
C LYS A 111 0.05 -18.36 -20.30
N ASN A 112 -1.19 -18.12 -20.75
CA ASN A 112 -1.58 -16.88 -21.42
C ASN A 112 -1.78 -15.72 -20.42
N GLU A 113 -2.35 -15.99 -19.24
CA GLU A 113 -2.54 -14.99 -18.18
C GLU A 113 -1.21 -14.52 -17.58
N ARG A 114 -0.19 -15.39 -17.51
CA ARG A 114 1.15 -15.04 -16.99
C ARG A 114 1.80 -13.87 -17.73
N LYS A 115 1.47 -13.68 -19.02
CA LYS A 115 1.99 -12.56 -19.82
C LYS A 115 1.47 -11.20 -19.32
N THR A 116 0.32 -11.19 -18.65
CA THR A 116 -0.31 -9.98 -18.10
C THR A 116 0.21 -9.66 -16.69
N ILE A 117 0.98 -10.55 -16.04
CA ILE A 117 1.47 -10.29 -14.68
C ILE A 117 2.50 -9.16 -14.63
N LEU A 118 3.43 -9.12 -15.59
CA LEU A 118 4.45 -8.07 -15.60
C LEU A 118 3.86 -6.65 -15.59
N PRO A 119 2.90 -6.28 -16.47
CA PRO A 119 2.26 -4.98 -16.40
C PRO A 119 1.43 -4.78 -15.12
N VAL A 120 0.86 -5.84 -14.54
CA VAL A 120 0.14 -5.75 -13.25
C VAL A 120 1.09 -5.42 -12.10
N VAL A 121 2.25 -6.06 -12.02
CA VAL A 121 3.27 -5.77 -11.00
C VAL A 121 3.79 -4.35 -11.12
N VAL A 122 4.15 -3.92 -12.33
CA VAL A 122 4.63 -2.55 -12.57
C VAL A 122 3.53 -1.53 -12.23
N GLY A 123 2.29 -1.79 -12.68
CA GLY A 123 1.13 -0.96 -12.35
C GLY A 123 0.87 -0.88 -10.85
N SER A 124 1.04 -1.98 -10.11
CA SER A 124 0.88 -2.04 -8.66
C SER A 124 1.89 -1.18 -7.92
N ILE A 125 3.18 -1.25 -8.29
CA ILE A 125 4.24 -0.43 -7.70
C ILE A 125 3.97 1.05 -7.96
N LEU A 126 3.59 1.41 -9.20
CA LEU A 126 3.25 2.78 -9.56
C LEU A 126 2.01 3.28 -8.81
N LEU A 127 0.94 2.48 -8.75
CA LEU A 127 -0.28 2.80 -8.00
C LEU A 127 -0.01 2.99 -6.51
N PHE A 128 0.84 2.16 -5.90
CA PHE A 128 1.22 2.33 -4.50
C PHE A 128 1.95 3.65 -4.28
N GLY A 129 2.92 3.98 -5.15
CA GLY A 129 3.63 5.26 -5.12
C GLY A 129 2.68 6.45 -5.29
N PHE A 130 1.74 6.38 -6.25
CA PHE A 130 0.70 7.39 -6.43
C PHE A 130 -0.21 7.51 -5.22
N GLY A 131 -0.56 6.39 -4.56
CA GLY A 131 -1.34 6.40 -3.33
C GLY A 131 -0.64 7.12 -2.19
N ILE A 132 0.67 6.88 -2.00
CA ILE A 132 1.47 7.61 -1.01
C ILE A 132 1.53 9.10 -1.35
N LEU A 133 1.78 9.45 -2.61
CA LEU A 133 1.84 10.85 -3.06
C LEU A 133 0.49 11.56 -2.86
N PHE A 134 -0.62 10.91 -3.22
CA PHE A 134 -1.96 11.44 -2.99
C PHE A 134 -2.25 11.60 -1.49
N GLY A 135 -1.88 10.61 -0.67
CA GLY A 135 -1.99 10.69 0.77
C GLY A 135 -1.25 11.90 1.35
N TYR A 136 0.01 12.11 0.93
CA TYR A 136 0.88 13.16 1.46
C TYR A 136 0.53 14.56 0.95
N LEU A 137 0.21 14.69 -0.34
CA LEU A 137 -0.03 16.00 -0.97
C LEU A 137 -1.48 16.46 -0.89
N VAL A 138 -2.43 15.53 -0.73
CA VAL A 138 -3.86 15.86 -0.76
C VAL A 138 -4.51 15.55 0.58
N LEU A 139 -4.48 14.30 1.05
CA LEU A 139 -5.23 13.90 2.26
C LEU A 139 -4.66 14.49 3.55
N VAL A 140 -3.33 14.51 3.69
CA VAL A 140 -2.68 15.09 4.88
C VAL A 140 -3.01 16.58 5.01
N PRO A 141 -2.75 17.46 4.03
CA PRO A 141 -3.08 18.88 4.14
C PRO A 141 -4.58 19.12 4.35
N ALA A 142 -5.43 18.34 3.68
CA ALA A 142 -6.87 18.35 3.87
C ALA A 142 -7.26 18.13 5.34
N ALA A 143 -6.71 17.09 5.97
CA ALA A 143 -6.99 16.76 7.37
C ALA A 143 -6.51 17.86 8.32
N LEU A 144 -5.25 18.29 8.15
CA LEU A 144 -4.65 19.29 9.03
C LEU A 144 -5.39 20.63 8.91
N ASN A 145 -5.74 21.04 7.70
CA ASN A 145 -6.52 22.25 7.47
C ASN A 145 -7.91 22.17 8.12
N PHE A 146 -8.59 21.03 8.04
CA PHE A 146 -9.86 20.82 8.73
C PHE A 146 -9.71 21.02 10.25
N PHE A 147 -8.75 20.35 10.89
CA PHE A 147 -8.57 20.44 12.34
C PHE A 147 -8.12 21.82 12.81
N ILE A 148 -7.22 22.48 12.08
CA ILE A 148 -6.76 23.83 12.42
C ILE A 148 -7.92 24.82 12.33
N ASN A 149 -8.71 24.78 11.26
CA ASN A 149 -9.81 25.73 11.08
C ASN A 149 -11.00 25.45 11.99
N TYR A 150 -11.26 24.19 12.32
CA TYR A 150 -12.37 23.82 13.21
C TYR A 150 -12.17 24.35 14.64
N GLY A 151 -10.93 24.41 15.13
CA GLY A 151 -10.60 24.85 16.50
C GLY A 151 -10.07 26.28 16.64
N SER A 152 -9.85 27.00 15.53
CA SER A 152 -9.04 28.24 15.49
C SER A 152 -9.58 29.39 16.36
N GLU A 153 -10.89 29.46 16.59
CA GLU A 153 -11.52 30.51 17.40
C GLU A 153 -11.58 30.18 18.90
N VAL A 154 -11.25 28.94 19.28
CA VAL A 154 -11.50 28.41 20.63
C VAL A 154 -10.23 27.92 21.32
N VAL A 155 -9.27 27.34 20.59
CA VAL A 155 -8.10 26.69 21.16
C VAL A 155 -6.84 26.95 20.32
N GLU A 156 -5.72 27.29 20.97
CA GLU A 156 -4.41 27.27 20.32
C GLU A 156 -3.96 25.83 20.05
N PRO A 157 -3.60 25.47 18.81
CA PRO A 157 -3.27 24.09 18.48
C PRO A 157 -1.87 23.69 18.96
N PHE A 158 -1.82 22.89 20.03
CA PHE A 158 -0.65 22.13 20.43
C PHE A 158 -0.89 20.65 20.16
N TRP A 159 0.00 20.01 19.40
CA TRP A 159 -0.15 18.60 19.03
C TRP A 159 0.90 17.73 19.72
N SER A 160 0.48 16.54 20.17
CA SER A 160 1.42 15.49 20.59
C SER A 160 2.29 15.11 19.39
N PHE A 161 3.60 15.01 19.61
CA PHE A 161 4.51 14.47 18.62
C PHE A 161 4.04 13.07 18.21
N GLU A 162 3.91 12.14 19.17
CA GLU A 162 3.56 10.75 18.88
C GLU A 162 2.26 10.61 18.08
N GLN A 163 1.18 11.27 18.52
CA GLN A 163 -0.14 11.15 17.88
C GLN A 163 -0.14 11.70 16.45
N TYR A 164 0.58 12.81 16.21
CA TYR A 164 0.66 13.40 14.88
C TYR A 164 1.33 12.44 13.88
N PHE A 165 2.49 11.89 14.21
CA PHE A 165 3.18 11.00 13.25
C PHE A 165 2.44 9.69 13.05
N GLU A 166 1.83 9.14 14.11
CA GLU A 166 0.99 7.95 13.98
C GLU A 166 -0.17 8.22 13.02
N PHE A 167 -0.87 9.36 13.19
CA PHE A 167 -1.94 9.80 12.30
C PHE A 167 -1.48 9.88 10.83
N ILE A 168 -0.40 10.62 10.55
CA ILE A 168 0.09 10.82 9.18
C ILE A 168 0.49 9.49 8.55
N ILE A 169 1.27 8.68 9.25
CA ILE A 169 1.79 7.42 8.73
C ILE A 169 0.66 6.42 8.46
N VAL A 170 -0.29 6.28 9.38
CA VAL A 170 -1.44 5.38 9.19
C VAL A 170 -2.29 5.85 8.02
N LEU A 171 -2.49 7.17 7.85
CA LEU A 171 -3.20 7.73 6.71
C LEU A 171 -2.48 7.42 5.39
N LEU A 172 -1.16 7.64 5.32
CA LEU A 172 -0.36 7.33 4.12
C LEU A 172 -0.39 5.85 3.78
N PHE A 173 -0.22 4.98 4.78
CA PHE A 173 -0.23 3.53 4.59
C PHE A 173 -1.59 3.05 4.12
N SER A 174 -2.67 3.49 4.77
CA SER A 174 -4.05 3.13 4.41
C SER A 174 -4.40 3.60 3.00
N THR A 175 -3.92 4.78 2.60
CA THR A 175 -4.08 5.30 1.22
C THR A 175 -3.31 4.47 0.21
N GLY A 176 -2.05 4.12 0.50
CA GLY A 176 -1.25 3.24 -0.36
C GLY A 176 -1.92 1.88 -0.59
N ILE A 177 -2.47 1.28 0.47
CA ILE A 177 -3.22 0.03 0.39
C ILE A 177 -4.53 0.19 -0.39
N ALA A 178 -5.28 1.28 -0.19
CA ALA A 178 -6.49 1.56 -0.96
C ALA A 178 -6.21 1.63 -2.48
N PHE A 179 -5.06 2.20 -2.87
CA PHE A 179 -4.62 2.25 -4.27
C PHE A 179 -4.25 0.89 -4.87
N GLN A 180 -4.16 -0.18 -4.07
CA GLN A 180 -4.04 -1.55 -4.58
C GLN A 180 -5.37 -2.18 -4.98
N LEU A 181 -6.50 -1.50 -4.75
CA LEU A 181 -7.82 -1.99 -5.13
C LEU A 181 -7.91 -2.38 -6.62
N PRO A 182 -7.44 -1.57 -7.60
CA PRO A 182 -7.48 -1.96 -9.01
C PRO A 182 -6.63 -3.19 -9.31
N VAL A 183 -5.50 -3.35 -8.62
CA VAL A 183 -4.59 -4.50 -8.79
C VAL A 183 -5.31 -5.78 -8.34
N ILE A 184 -5.97 -5.74 -7.19
CA ILE A 184 -6.77 -6.86 -6.68
C ILE A 184 -7.89 -7.20 -7.67
N GLN A 185 -8.62 -6.21 -8.19
CA GLN A 185 -9.68 -6.44 -9.18
C GLN A 185 -9.14 -7.10 -10.46
N VAL A 186 -8.02 -6.62 -10.99
CA VAL A 186 -7.39 -7.21 -12.17
C VAL A 186 -6.95 -8.65 -11.91
N MET A 187 -6.36 -8.94 -10.74
CA MET A 187 -6.00 -10.30 -10.36
C MET A 187 -7.23 -11.22 -10.28
N LEU A 188 -8.33 -10.77 -9.68
CA LEU A 188 -9.58 -11.53 -9.60
C LEU A 188 -10.18 -11.80 -10.99
N GLY A 189 -10.11 -10.82 -11.89
CA GLY A 189 -10.58 -10.95 -13.28
C GLY A 189 -9.72 -11.92 -14.09
N LEU A 190 -8.39 -11.84 -13.96
CA LEU A 190 -7.47 -12.77 -14.63
C LEU A 190 -7.67 -14.22 -14.17
N LEU A 191 -7.97 -14.43 -12.89
CA LEU A 191 -8.31 -15.74 -12.31
C LEU A 191 -9.76 -16.18 -12.62
N LYS A 192 -10.54 -15.36 -13.34
CA LYS A 192 -11.96 -15.60 -13.66
C LYS A 192 -12.84 -15.83 -12.43
N ILE A 193 -12.46 -15.29 -11.28
CA ILE A 193 -13.24 -15.39 -10.03
C ILE A 193 -14.46 -14.46 -10.09
N VAL A 194 -14.27 -13.24 -10.62
CA VAL A 194 -15.34 -12.24 -10.77
C VAL A 194 -15.18 -11.54 -12.10
N SER A 195 -16.28 -11.41 -12.86
CA SER A 195 -16.25 -10.70 -14.14
C SER A 195 -16.28 -9.18 -13.98
N GLY A 196 -15.72 -8.45 -14.94
CA GLY A 196 -15.77 -6.98 -14.96
C GLY A 196 -17.21 -6.45 -14.99
N GLN A 197 -18.09 -7.14 -15.72
CA GLN A 197 -19.53 -6.81 -15.76
C GLN A 197 -20.21 -6.99 -14.39
N THR A 198 -19.83 -8.03 -13.63
CA THR A 198 -20.32 -8.26 -12.27
C THR A 198 -19.84 -7.17 -11.31
N MET A 199 -18.58 -6.72 -11.43
CA MET A 199 -18.06 -5.63 -10.61
C MET A 199 -18.85 -4.33 -10.84
N ILE A 200 -19.16 -4.00 -12.10
CA ILE A 200 -19.91 -2.77 -12.42
C ILE A 200 -21.38 -2.89 -12.01
N SER A 201 -22.00 -4.07 -12.11
CA SER A 201 -23.43 -4.24 -11.80
C SER A 201 -23.75 -3.95 -10.33
N VAL A 202 -22.80 -4.15 -9.42
CA VAL A 202 -22.95 -3.91 -7.97
C VAL A 202 -22.62 -2.48 -7.53
N TRP A 203 -22.56 -1.51 -8.46
CA TRP A 203 -22.15 -0.13 -8.20
C TRP A 203 -22.81 0.54 -6.99
N ARG A 204 -24.10 0.25 -6.70
CA ARG A 204 -24.81 0.82 -5.55
C ARG A 204 -24.21 0.38 -4.21
N TYR A 205 -23.83 -0.89 -4.12
CA TYR A 205 -23.16 -1.44 -2.94
C TYR A 205 -21.73 -0.92 -2.81
N VAL A 206 -21.07 -0.65 -3.95
CA VAL A 206 -19.72 -0.08 -3.97
C VAL A 206 -19.72 1.35 -3.43
N ILE A 207 -20.74 2.16 -3.76
CA ILE A 207 -20.89 3.51 -3.18
C ILE A 207 -20.93 3.42 -1.66
N LEU A 208 -21.83 2.61 -1.11
CA LEU A 208 -21.92 2.43 0.35
C LEU A 208 -20.62 1.86 0.94
N GLY A 209 -20.08 0.82 0.31
CA GLY A 209 -18.86 0.15 0.74
C GLY A 209 -17.66 1.09 0.74
N SER A 210 -17.54 1.99 -0.24
CA SER A 210 -16.48 2.99 -0.31
C SER A 210 -16.54 3.99 0.84
N THR A 211 -17.75 4.37 1.27
CA THR A 211 -17.94 5.25 2.43
C THR A 211 -17.54 4.56 3.72
N VAL A 212 -17.88 3.28 3.87
CA VAL A 212 -17.47 2.46 5.02
C VAL A 212 -15.96 2.27 5.03
N VAL A 213 -15.37 1.92 3.89
CA VAL A 213 -13.92 1.77 3.73
C VAL A 213 -13.22 3.10 4.03
N GLY A 214 -13.75 4.23 3.54
CA GLY A 214 -13.28 5.56 3.89
C GLY A 214 -13.28 5.77 5.40
N ALA A 215 -14.39 5.48 6.09
CA ALA A 215 -14.47 5.64 7.54
C ALA A 215 -13.47 4.77 8.31
N VAL A 216 -13.22 3.54 7.86
CA VAL A 216 -12.29 2.59 8.52
C VAL A 216 -10.83 2.94 8.25
N LEU A 217 -10.50 3.37 7.03
CA LEU A 217 -9.13 3.65 6.62
C LEU A 217 -8.64 5.05 7.02
N THR A 218 -9.54 5.94 7.42
CA THR A 218 -9.19 7.33 7.76
C THR A 218 -9.04 7.46 9.28
N PRO A 219 -7.82 7.62 9.82
CA PRO A 219 -7.59 7.61 11.25
C PRO A 219 -8.25 8.77 12.02
N SER A 220 -8.48 9.91 11.36
CA SER A 220 -9.11 11.10 11.94
C SER A 220 -10.64 11.08 11.93
N VAL A 221 -11.25 10.22 11.12
CA VAL A 221 -12.72 10.18 10.84
C VAL A 221 -13.31 11.58 10.60
N ASP A 222 -12.53 12.53 10.08
CA ASP A 222 -13.02 13.86 9.77
C ASP A 222 -13.81 13.84 8.44
N PRO A 223 -14.91 14.62 8.32
CA PRO A 223 -15.76 14.55 7.14
C PRO A 223 -15.04 14.83 5.82
N LEU A 224 -14.04 15.72 5.85
CA LEU A 224 -13.35 16.16 4.65
C LEU A 224 -12.47 15.04 4.09
N THR A 225 -11.58 14.47 4.91
CA THR A 225 -10.73 13.34 4.49
C THR A 225 -11.55 12.10 4.17
N GLN A 226 -12.63 11.83 4.92
CA GLN A 226 -13.50 10.68 4.66
C GLN A 226 -14.17 10.79 3.29
N ILE A 227 -14.68 11.98 2.91
CA ILE A 227 -15.29 12.19 1.58
C ILE A 227 -14.25 12.02 0.48
N LEU A 228 -13.05 12.60 0.64
CA LEU A 228 -11.97 12.45 -0.35
C LEU A 228 -11.55 10.98 -0.51
N MET A 229 -11.35 10.26 0.60
CA MET A 229 -10.95 8.87 0.62
C MET A 229 -12.01 7.96 -0.01
N SER A 230 -13.29 8.18 0.32
CA SER A 230 -14.40 7.44 -0.29
C SER A 230 -14.47 7.69 -1.80
N SER A 231 -14.29 8.94 -2.22
CA SER A 231 -14.32 9.34 -3.63
C SER A 231 -13.19 8.71 -4.43
N ILE A 232 -11.97 8.68 -3.90
CA ILE A 232 -10.84 8.05 -4.60
C ILE A 232 -10.99 6.53 -4.64
N VAL A 233 -11.50 5.89 -3.58
CA VAL A 233 -11.81 4.46 -3.58
C VAL A 233 -12.85 4.11 -4.65
N LEU A 234 -13.89 4.94 -4.81
CA LEU A 234 -14.88 4.77 -5.89
C LEU A 234 -14.24 4.85 -7.27
N LEU A 235 -13.44 5.89 -7.49
CA LEU A 235 -12.75 6.10 -8.76
C LEU A 235 -11.85 4.90 -9.09
N LEU A 236 -11.04 4.46 -8.12
CA LEU A 236 -10.17 3.30 -8.25
C LEU A 236 -10.97 2.03 -8.55
N TYR A 237 -12.09 1.80 -7.87
CA TYR A 237 -12.94 0.64 -8.10
C TYR A 237 -13.47 0.58 -9.54
N PHE A 238 -14.05 1.68 -10.04
CA PHE A 238 -14.57 1.73 -11.40
C PHE A 238 -13.46 1.66 -12.44
N GLY A 239 -12.31 2.28 -12.17
CA GLY A 239 -11.11 2.17 -13.00
C GLY A 239 -10.62 0.73 -13.12
N GLY A 240 -10.46 0.03 -12.00
CA GLY A 240 -10.05 -1.38 -11.98
C GLY A 240 -11.06 -2.30 -12.64
N ALA A 241 -12.36 -2.14 -12.35
CA ALA A 241 -13.42 -2.90 -13.02
C ALA A 241 -13.45 -2.67 -14.54
N GLY A 242 -13.21 -1.43 -14.99
CA GLY A 242 -13.09 -1.09 -16.40
C GLY A 242 -11.90 -1.78 -17.07
N ILE A 243 -10.74 -1.85 -16.40
CA ILE A 243 -9.57 -2.59 -16.90
C ILE A 243 -9.90 -4.07 -17.06
N VAL A 244 -10.55 -4.69 -16.06
CA VAL A 244 -10.97 -6.10 -16.14
C VAL A 244 -11.86 -6.34 -17.36
N LEU A 245 -12.86 -5.48 -17.59
CA LEU A 245 -13.78 -5.60 -18.72
C LEU A 245 -13.07 -5.48 -20.08
N LEU A 246 -12.03 -4.65 -20.18
CA LEU A 246 -11.19 -4.55 -21.38
C LEU A 246 -10.33 -5.80 -21.60
N LEU A 247 -9.83 -6.40 -20.52
CA LEU A 247 -9.05 -7.64 -20.59
C LEU A 247 -9.91 -8.85 -21.00
N GLU A 248 -11.17 -8.91 -20.57
CA GLU A 248 -12.11 -10.00 -20.92
C GLU A 248 -12.55 -9.98 -22.39
N LYS A 249 -12.54 -8.81 -23.03
CA LYS A 249 -12.94 -8.66 -24.44
C LYS A 249 -11.87 -9.09 -25.44
N LYS A 250 -10.67 -9.43 -24.96
CA LYS A 250 -9.48 -9.72 -25.78
C LYS A 250 -9.16 -11.22 -25.77
#